data_AF-A0A951AGT8-F1
#
_entry.id   AF-A0A951AGT8-F1
#
_cell.length_a   1.000
_cell.length_b   1.000
_cell.length_c   1.000
_cell.angle_alpha   90.00
_cell.angle_beta   90.00
_cell.angle_gamma   90.00
#
_symmetry.space_group_name_H-M   'P 1'
#
loop_
_entity.id
_entity.type
_entity.pdbx_description
1 polymer ?
#
loop_
_entity_poly.entity_id
_entity_poly.type
_entity_poly.pdbx_seq_one_letter_code
_entity_poly.pdbx_strand_id
1 'polypeptide(L)'
;MPRAIVLGCAGERLTADERRLFAAADPAGFLLFRRNCKDPDQVRALVAEMRDCVGRADAPVLIDQEGGRVQRLQPPHWRKYPAPARIAALPDPDAEEAARLGARLIADDLAAL
;
A
#
# COMPACT_ATOMS: atom_id res chain seq x y z
N MET A 1 7.92 9.34 20.90
CA MET A 1 6.60 8.80 20.53
C MET A 1 6.28 9.35 19.16
N PRO A 2 5.86 8.51 18.21
CA PRO A 2 5.52 8.95 16.86
C PRO A 2 4.43 10.02 16.88
N ARG A 3 4.51 11.01 16.01
CA ARG A 3 3.45 12.00 15.83
C ARG A 3 2.26 11.34 15.14
N ALA A 4 1.05 11.73 15.52
CA ALA A 4 -0.20 11.23 14.95
C ALA A 4 -0.48 11.79 13.54
N ILE A 5 0.46 11.53 12.61
CA ILE A 5 0.42 11.91 11.21
C ILE A 5 0.87 10.73 10.36
N VAL A 6 0.33 10.63 9.14
CA VAL A 6 0.76 9.67 8.11
C VAL A 6 1.28 10.48 6.94
N LEU A 7 2.46 10.13 6.42
CA LEU A 7 3.10 10.87 5.33
C LEU A 7 3.23 10.02 4.07
N GLY A 8 3.12 10.65 2.91
CA GLY A 8 3.47 10.04 1.62
C GLY A 8 4.67 10.73 1.00
N CYS A 9 5.24 10.14 -0.04
CA CYS A 9 6.33 10.74 -0.82
C CYS A 9 5.90 11.11 -2.24
N ALA A 10 6.74 11.90 -2.89
CA ALA A 10 6.50 12.45 -4.22
C ALA A 10 6.59 11.39 -5.32
N GLY A 11 7.49 10.40 -5.21
CA GLY A 11 7.76 9.43 -6.28
C GLY A 11 8.21 8.05 -5.78
N GLU A 12 8.91 7.33 -6.64
CA GLU A 12 9.31 5.93 -6.43
C GLU A 12 10.47 5.75 -5.45
N ARG A 13 11.16 6.84 -5.07
CA ARG A 13 12.28 6.86 -4.12
C ARG A 13 12.21 8.10 -3.25
N LEU A 14 12.73 8.01 -2.03
CA LEU A 14 12.81 9.17 -1.16
C LEU A 14 13.95 10.09 -1.60
N THR A 15 13.63 11.36 -1.80
CA THR A 15 14.60 12.43 -1.93
C THR A 15 15.33 12.67 -0.60
N ALA A 16 16.50 13.30 -0.65
CA ALA A 16 17.24 13.65 0.56
C ALA A 16 16.40 14.54 1.52
N ASP A 17 15.56 15.40 0.96
CA ASP A 17 14.70 16.32 1.71
C ASP A 17 13.57 15.57 2.42
N GLU A 18 12.92 14.63 1.74
CA GLU A 18 11.92 13.76 2.34
C GLU A 18 12.52 12.90 3.45
N ARG A 19 13.73 12.35 3.27
CA ARG A 19 14.41 11.58 4.33
C ARG A 19 14.61 12.42 5.58
N ARG A 20 15.11 13.66 5.44
CA ARG A 20 15.29 14.58 6.57
C ARG A 20 13.96 14.96 7.22
N LEU A 21 12.94 15.24 6.41
CA LEU A 21 11.61 15.56 6.89
C LEU A 21 11.01 14.40 7.69
N PHE A 22 11.06 13.18 7.16
CA PHE A 22 10.47 12.00 7.80
C PHE A 22 11.17 11.67 9.12
N ALA A 23 12.51 11.71 9.14
CA ALA A 23 13.29 11.53 10.36
C ALA A 23 12.96 12.57 11.44
N ALA A 24 12.81 13.85 11.06
CA ALA A 24 12.48 14.93 11.99
C ALA A 24 10.99 14.91 12.42
N ALA A 25 10.11 14.41 11.56
CA ALA A 25 8.67 14.34 11.80
C ALA A 25 8.26 13.14 12.67
N ASP A 26 8.96 12.01 12.54
CA ASP A 26 8.64 10.73 13.17
C ASP A 26 7.14 10.38 13.04
N PRO A 27 6.60 10.24 11.80
CA PRO A 27 5.17 10.01 11.57
C PRO A 27 4.71 8.65 12.09
N ALA A 28 3.46 8.52 12.52
CA ALA A 28 2.89 7.24 12.94
C ALA A 28 3.00 6.15 11.86
N GLY A 29 3.00 6.53 10.58
CA GLY A 29 3.24 5.62 9.46
C GLY A 29 3.34 6.35 8.13
N PHE A 30 3.29 5.58 7.04
CA PHE A 30 3.37 6.08 5.68
C PHE A 30 2.18 5.65 4.83
N LEU A 31 1.93 6.33 3.72
CA LEU A 31 0.87 6.00 2.76
C LEU A 31 1.44 5.99 1.33
N LEU A 32 1.26 4.87 0.63
CA LEU A 32 1.62 4.73 -0.78
C LEU A 32 0.49 5.16 -1.70
N PHE A 33 0.86 5.84 -2.78
CA PHE A 33 0.01 6.21 -3.89
C PHE A 33 0.45 5.52 -5.18
N ARG A 34 -0.38 5.60 -6.22
CA ARG A 34 -0.07 5.00 -7.54
C ARG A 34 1.28 5.44 -8.10
N ARG A 35 1.65 6.71 -7.92
CA ARG A 35 2.93 7.28 -8.38
C ARG A 35 4.17 6.70 -7.66
N ASN A 36 3.98 5.97 -6.58
CA ASN A 36 5.05 5.35 -5.80
C ASN A 36 5.28 3.87 -6.19
N CYS A 37 4.44 3.31 -7.07
CA CYS A 37 4.36 1.88 -7.35
C CYS A 37 4.70 1.57 -8.80
N LYS A 38 5.97 1.21 -9.06
CA LYS A 38 6.44 0.80 -10.39
C LYS A 38 6.44 -0.71 -10.56
N ASP A 39 7.20 -1.40 -9.72
CA ASP A 39 7.39 -2.86 -9.73
C ASP A 39 7.63 -3.37 -8.30
N PRO A 40 7.53 -4.69 -8.03
CA PRO A 40 7.61 -5.21 -6.67
C PRO A 40 8.92 -4.90 -5.95
N ASP A 41 10.06 -5.00 -6.63
CA ASP A 41 11.37 -4.77 -6.00
C ASP A 41 11.57 -3.29 -5.65
N GLN A 42 11.11 -2.39 -6.52
CA GLN A 42 11.11 -0.96 -6.24
C GLN A 42 10.21 -0.61 -5.04
N VAL A 43 9.01 -1.17 -4.96
CA VAL A 43 8.09 -0.88 -3.84
C VAL A 43 8.66 -1.40 -2.53
N ARG A 44 9.22 -2.61 -2.50
CA ARG A 44 9.93 -3.16 -1.33
C ARG A 44 11.05 -2.25 -0.86
N ALA A 45 11.87 -1.76 -1.81
CA ALA A 45 12.95 -0.83 -1.50
C ALA A 45 12.44 0.50 -0.92
N LEU A 46 11.35 1.05 -1.47
CA LEU A 46 10.74 2.28 -0.94
C LEU A 46 10.17 2.09 0.48
N VAL A 47 9.50 0.97 0.75
CA VAL A 47 8.99 0.61 2.09
C VAL A 47 10.14 0.52 3.10
N ALA A 48 11.23 -0.16 2.73
CA ALA A 48 12.43 -0.24 3.55
C ALA A 48 13.03 1.14 3.82
N GLU A 49 13.21 1.96 2.77
CA GLU A 49 13.72 3.33 2.90
C GLU A 49 12.87 4.19 3.86
N MET A 50 11.54 4.08 3.81
CA MET A 50 10.63 4.81 4.71
C MET A 50 10.81 4.40 6.16
N ARG A 51 10.86 3.09 6.45
CA ARG A 51 11.08 2.55 7.80
C ARG A 51 12.45 2.91 8.36
N ASP A 52 13.48 2.84 7.52
CA ASP A 52 14.85 3.21 7.88
C ASP A 52 14.95 4.69 8.26
N CYS A 53 14.23 5.58 7.57
CA CYS A 53 14.23 7.02 7.88
C CYS A 53 13.76 7.35 9.30
N VAL A 54 12.89 6.51 9.87
CA VAL A 54 12.34 6.69 11.22
C VAL A 54 12.89 5.69 12.22
N GLY A 55 13.82 4.82 11.81
CA GLY A 55 14.42 3.78 12.66
C GLY A 55 13.41 2.78 13.23
N ARG A 56 12.28 2.55 12.55
CA ARG A 56 11.20 1.67 13.01
C ARG A 56 10.80 0.67 11.95
N ALA A 57 11.28 -0.56 12.12
CA ALA A 57 10.97 -1.67 11.22
C ALA A 57 9.48 -2.05 11.19
N ASP A 58 8.74 -1.71 12.25
CA ASP A 58 7.31 -1.95 12.41
C ASP A 58 6.43 -0.76 12.00
N ALA A 59 7.03 0.35 11.51
CA ALA A 59 6.23 1.48 11.06
C ALA A 59 5.26 1.04 9.95
N PRO A 60 3.95 1.28 10.11
CA PRO A 60 2.96 0.86 9.14
C PRO A 60 3.13 1.63 7.83
N VAL A 61 3.03 0.91 6.72
CA VAL A 61 2.93 1.50 5.38
C VAL A 61 1.58 1.09 4.80
N LEU A 62 0.72 2.08 4.63
CA LEU A 62 -0.67 1.94 4.24
C LEU A 62 -0.81 2.12 2.73
N ILE A 63 -1.91 1.61 2.16
CA ILE A 63 -2.22 1.72 0.74
C ILE A 63 -3.71 1.50 0.49
N ASP A 64 -4.30 2.25 -0.44
CA ASP A 64 -5.68 1.99 -0.90
C ASP A 64 -5.70 0.94 -2.01
N GLN A 65 -5.83 -0.33 -1.61
CA GLN A 65 -5.88 -1.46 -2.52
C GLN A 65 -7.23 -2.18 -2.39
N GLU A 66 -8.27 -1.65 -3.02
CA GLU A 66 -9.63 -2.20 -2.96
C GLU A 66 -9.97 -3.06 -4.19
N GLY A 67 -9.58 -2.59 -5.37
CA GLY A 67 -9.97 -3.14 -6.66
C GLY A 67 -10.80 -2.16 -7.51
N GLY A 68 -10.91 -2.46 -8.81
CA GLY A 68 -11.57 -1.57 -9.75
C GLY A 68 -10.85 -0.21 -9.88
N ARG A 69 -11.53 0.89 -9.51
CA ARG A 69 -11.00 2.26 -9.65
C ARG A 69 -10.02 2.64 -8.53
N VAL A 70 -10.08 1.96 -7.39
CA VAL A 70 -9.21 2.23 -6.23
C VAL A 70 -8.24 1.07 -6.07
N GLN A 71 -7.16 1.13 -6.85
CA GLN A 71 -6.13 0.11 -6.87
C GLN A 71 -4.80 0.78 -7.26
N ARG A 72 -3.82 0.83 -6.34
CA ARG A 72 -2.51 1.46 -6.60
C ARG A 72 -1.53 0.48 -7.24
N LEU A 73 -1.48 -0.76 -6.77
CA LEU A 73 -0.68 -1.84 -7.35
C LEU A 73 -1.43 -2.43 -8.55
N GLN A 74 -0.86 -2.38 -9.76
CA GLN A 74 -1.56 -2.70 -11.01
C GLN A 74 -0.82 -3.74 -11.87
N PRO A 75 -1.50 -4.36 -12.86
CA PRO A 75 -0.80 -5.13 -13.88
C PRO A 75 0.32 -4.34 -14.57
N PRO A 76 1.40 -5.00 -15.04
CA PRO A 76 1.53 -6.45 -15.17
C PRO A 76 2.00 -7.18 -13.90
N HIS A 77 2.45 -6.45 -12.88
CA HIS A 77 3.09 -7.06 -11.70
C HIS A 77 2.09 -7.58 -10.67
N TRP A 78 0.91 -6.96 -10.58
CA TRP A 78 -0.14 -7.35 -9.65
C TRP A 78 -1.44 -7.67 -10.36
N ARG A 79 -2.29 -8.49 -9.71
CA ARG A 79 -3.59 -8.87 -10.25
C ARG A 79 -4.49 -7.65 -10.40
N LYS A 80 -5.36 -7.65 -11.41
CA LYS A 80 -6.45 -6.68 -11.51
C LYS A 80 -7.63 -7.20 -10.69
N TYR A 81 -7.94 -6.54 -9.58
CA TYR A 81 -9.07 -6.92 -8.73
C TYR A 81 -10.38 -6.31 -9.25
N PRO A 82 -11.51 -7.04 -9.16
CA PRO A 82 -12.81 -6.50 -9.52
C PRO A 82 -13.19 -5.34 -8.59
N ALA A 83 -14.03 -4.42 -9.07
CA ALA A 83 -14.61 -3.41 -8.19
C ALA A 83 -15.51 -4.08 -7.14
N PRO A 84 -15.53 -3.63 -5.87
CA PRO A 84 -16.40 -4.20 -4.83
C PRO A 84 -17.88 -4.28 -5.23
N ALA A 85 -18.38 -3.29 -5.96
CA ALA A 85 -19.75 -3.29 -6.49
C ALA A 85 -20.06 -4.47 -7.43
N ARG A 86 -19.07 -5.03 -8.13
CA ARG A 86 -19.26 -6.23 -8.96
C ARG A 86 -19.35 -7.50 -8.12
N ILE A 87 -18.64 -7.54 -6.99
CA ILE A 87 -18.73 -8.64 -6.02
C ILE A 87 -20.11 -8.61 -5.35
N ALA A 88 -20.54 -7.43 -4.90
CA ALA A 88 -21.85 -7.25 -4.25
C ALA A 88 -23.06 -7.52 -5.16
N ALA A 89 -22.86 -7.59 -6.48
CA ALA A 89 -23.91 -7.93 -7.45
C ALA A 89 -24.08 -9.45 -7.66
N LEU A 90 -23.20 -10.27 -7.09
CA LEU A 90 -23.34 -11.73 -7.11
C LEU A 90 -24.46 -12.15 -6.14
N PRO A 91 -25.12 -13.30 -6.39
CA PRO A 91 -26.03 -13.89 -5.41
C PRO A 91 -25.26 -14.41 -4.20
N ASP A 92 -25.91 -14.49 -3.04
CA ASP A 92 -25.38 -15.25 -1.91
C ASP A 92 -25.50 -16.76 -2.16
N PRO A 93 -24.52 -17.57 -1.75
CA PRO A 93 -23.33 -17.23 -0.94
C PRO A 93 -22.10 -16.77 -1.75
N ASP A 94 -22.19 -16.68 -3.07
CA ASP A 94 -21.04 -16.40 -3.93
C ASP A 94 -20.45 -15.00 -3.68
N ALA A 95 -21.28 -14.00 -3.34
CA ALA A 95 -20.83 -12.66 -3.00
C ALA A 95 -19.91 -12.65 -1.77
N GLU A 96 -20.31 -13.35 -0.70
CA GLU A 96 -19.54 -13.47 0.54
C GLU A 96 -18.20 -14.17 0.29
N GLU A 97 -18.22 -15.31 -0.41
CA GLU A 97 -17.01 -16.08 -0.69
C GLU A 97 -16.05 -15.31 -1.61
N ALA A 98 -16.57 -14.63 -2.64
CA ALA A 98 -15.77 -13.80 -3.52
C ALA A 98 -15.16 -12.58 -2.79
N ALA A 99 -15.89 -11.95 -1.86
CA ALA A 99 -15.35 -10.88 -1.04
C ALA A 99 -14.22 -11.37 -0.13
N ARG A 100 -14.43 -12.52 0.54
CA ARG A 100 -13.43 -13.14 1.43
C ARG A 100 -12.16 -13.52 0.69
N LEU A 101 -12.28 -14.21 -0.45
CA LEU A 101 -11.15 -14.61 -1.28
C LEU A 101 -10.43 -13.39 -1.89
N GLY A 102 -11.19 -12.40 -2.37
CA GLY A 102 -10.64 -11.17 -2.92
C GLY A 102 -9.80 -10.40 -1.90
N ALA A 103 -10.33 -10.21 -0.68
CA ALA A 103 -9.60 -9.57 0.40
C ALA A 103 -8.34 -10.35 0.81
N ARG A 104 -8.40 -11.69 0.81
CA ARG A 104 -7.23 -12.52 1.12
C ARG A 104 -6.14 -12.41 0.07
N LEU A 105 -6.49 -12.43 -1.21
CA LEU A 105 -5.54 -12.24 -2.29
C LEU A 105 -4.88 -10.86 -2.25
N ILE A 106 -5.65 -9.81 -1.94
CA ILE A 106 -5.10 -8.46 -1.71
C ILE A 106 -4.11 -8.48 -0.54
N ALA A 107 -4.47 -9.10 0.58
CA ALA A 107 -3.60 -9.20 1.74
C ALA A 107 -2.30 -9.97 1.44
N ASP A 108 -2.39 -11.08 0.69
CA ASP A 108 -1.23 -11.87 0.29
C ASP A 108 -0.28 -11.07 -0.62
N ASP A 109 -0.82 -10.30 -1.57
CA ASP A 109 -0.02 -9.42 -2.43
C ASP A 109 0.69 -8.32 -1.63
N LEU A 110 0.03 -7.75 -0.62
CA LEU A 110 0.61 -6.71 0.24
C LEU A 110 1.64 -7.26 1.23
N ALA A 111 1.41 -8.45 1.79
CA ALA A 111 2.32 -9.10 2.72
C ALA A 111 3.62 -9.59 2.05
N ALA A 112 3.62 -9.73 0.72
CA ALA A 112 4.80 -10.06 -0.07
C ALA A 112 5.71 -8.85 -0.36
N LEU A 113 5.33 -7.64 0.07
CA LEU A 113 6.10 -6.39 -0.05
C LEU A 113 6.84 -6.01 1.24
#